data_AF-A0A2D1U9X5-F1
#
_entry.id   AF-A0A2D1U9X5-F1
#
_cell.length_a   1.000
_cell.length_b   1.000
_cell.length_c   1.000
_cell.angle_alpha   90.00
_cell.angle_beta   90.00
_cell.angle_gamma   90.00
#
_symmetry.space_group_name_H-M   'P 1'
#
loop_
_entity.id
_entity.type
_entity.pdbx_description
1 polymer ?
#
loop_
_entity_poly.entity_id
_entity_poly.type
_entity_poly.pdbx_seq_one_letter_code
_entity_poly.pdbx_strand_id
1 'polypeptide(L)'
;MDRKNKVKMKNIRLVNIVIVALAFFFHSCNSAVPTKKNIIGEWIGVDGSKLRFKANGTFEGEMLPGEHFFGQTQGHKGKKVYGSGKWLLKKGQGWWEISMNFNKILNQEDEFDTQILISGSSGLLSQNPPWYLFEWKDEEGGERYVFKKQ
;
A
#
# COMPACT_ATOMS: atom_id res chain seq x y z
N MET A 1 -63.23 28.58 -40.97
CA MET A 1 -62.43 29.40 -40.03
C MET A 1 -61.68 28.42 -39.14
N ASP A 2 -60.39 28.25 -39.41
CA ASP A 2 -59.61 27.05 -39.08
C ASP A 2 -59.05 27.09 -37.64
N ARG A 3 -59.28 26.01 -36.88
CA ARG A 3 -58.72 25.75 -35.55
C ARG A 3 -57.56 24.79 -35.73
N LYS A 4 -56.33 25.20 -35.36
CA LYS A 4 -55.29 24.28 -34.85
C LYS A 4 -54.06 25.04 -34.33
N ASN A 5 -54.01 25.19 -33.00
CA ASN A 5 -52.80 25.52 -32.26
C ASN A 5 -51.76 24.40 -32.45
N LYS A 6 -50.64 24.70 -33.11
CA LYS A 6 -49.42 23.87 -33.05
C LYS A 6 -48.56 24.37 -31.91
N VAL A 7 -48.74 23.79 -30.73
CA VAL A 7 -47.72 23.87 -29.67
C VAL A 7 -46.52 23.03 -30.13
N LYS A 8 -45.45 23.71 -30.56
CA LYS A 8 -44.16 23.08 -30.88
C LYS A 8 -43.55 22.52 -29.60
N MET A 9 -43.66 21.22 -29.38
CA MET A 9 -42.79 20.50 -28.44
C MET A 9 -41.35 20.59 -28.96
N LYS A 10 -40.55 21.52 -28.43
CA LYS A 10 -39.15 21.70 -28.81
C LYS A 10 -38.21 21.64 -27.60
N ASN A 11 -38.54 20.88 -26.56
CA ASN A 11 -37.77 20.86 -25.30
C ASN A 11 -37.46 19.44 -24.77
N ILE A 12 -37.32 18.42 -25.61
CA ILE A 12 -37.09 17.03 -25.15
C ILE A 12 -35.65 16.52 -25.42
N ARG A 13 -34.80 17.28 -26.12
CA ARG A 13 -33.42 16.82 -26.45
C ARG A 13 -32.30 17.31 -25.53
N LEU A 14 -32.51 18.34 -24.70
CA LEU A 14 -31.46 18.90 -23.84
C LEU A 14 -31.32 18.19 -22.48
N VAL A 15 -32.39 17.56 -21.99
CA VAL A 15 -32.39 16.87 -20.68
C VAL A 15 -31.54 15.59 -20.71
N ASN A 16 -31.44 14.92 -21.87
CA ASN A 16 -30.68 13.67 -21.99
C ASN A 16 -29.15 13.84 -21.99
N ILE A 17 -28.62 15.03 -22.32
CA ILE A 17 -27.15 15.24 -22.37
C ILE A 17 -26.58 15.54 -20.98
N VAL A 18 -27.34 16.24 -20.12
CA VAL A 18 -26.91 16.56 -18.75
C VAL A 18 -26.89 15.31 -17.86
N ILE A 19 -27.81 14.37 -18.07
CA ILE A 19 -27.87 13.11 -17.30
C ILE A 19 -26.69 12.19 -17.66
N VAL A 20 -26.30 12.13 -18.93
CA VAL A 20 -25.13 11.33 -19.37
C VAL A 20 -23.83 11.95 -18.85
N ALA A 21 -23.71 13.29 -18.81
CA ALA A 21 -22.54 13.96 -18.26
C ALA A 21 -22.40 13.79 -16.74
N LEU A 22 -23.51 13.78 -15.98
CA LEU A 22 -23.49 13.52 -14.54
C LEU A 22 -23.08 12.07 -14.20
N ALA A 23 -23.38 11.12 -15.08
CA ALA A 23 -22.98 9.72 -14.90
C ALA A 23 -21.46 9.50 -15.01
N PHE A 24 -20.72 10.39 -15.68
CA PHE A 24 -19.25 10.30 -15.78
C PHE A 24 -18.52 10.82 -14.54
N PHE A 25 -19.14 11.64 -13.68
CA PHE A 25 -18.50 12.12 -12.45
C PHE A 25 -18.49 11.08 -11.32
N PHE A 26 -19.23 9.99 -11.45
CA PHE A 26 -19.19 8.84 -10.55
C PHE A 26 -18.27 7.71 -11.07
N HIS A 27 -17.23 8.04 -11.83
CA HIS A 27 -16.09 7.13 -11.98
C HIS A 27 -15.33 7.10 -10.65
N SER A 28 -15.93 6.37 -9.72
CA SER A 28 -15.34 5.62 -8.62
C SER A 28 -13.88 6.02 -8.31
N CYS A 29 -13.69 6.67 -7.18
CA CYS A 29 -12.43 6.60 -6.44
C CYS A 29 -12.26 5.14 -6.00
N ASN A 30 -11.93 4.26 -6.95
CA ASN A 30 -11.80 2.82 -6.73
C ASN A 30 -10.43 2.59 -6.11
N SER A 31 -10.37 2.70 -4.79
CA SER A 31 -9.21 2.30 -4.01
C SER A 31 -8.90 0.83 -4.31
N ALA A 32 -7.79 0.55 -4.99
CA ALA A 32 -7.42 -0.82 -5.30
C ALA A 32 -6.98 -1.51 -4.01
N VAL A 33 -7.60 -2.62 -3.66
CA VAL A 33 -7.20 -3.40 -2.49
C VAL A 33 -5.90 -4.16 -2.83
N PRO A 34 -4.79 -3.98 -2.08
CA PRO A 34 -3.59 -4.79 -2.29
C PRO A 34 -3.92 -6.26 -2.01
N THR A 35 -3.41 -7.15 -2.85
CA THR A 35 -3.57 -8.60 -2.72
C THR A 35 -2.22 -9.25 -2.38
N LYS A 36 -2.23 -10.49 -1.89
CA LYS A 36 -0.99 -11.26 -1.68
C LYS A 36 -0.11 -11.31 -2.93
N LYS A 37 -0.71 -11.41 -4.13
CA LYS A 37 0.03 -11.40 -5.41
C LYS A 37 0.77 -10.07 -5.64
N ASN A 38 0.21 -8.95 -5.18
CA ASN A 38 0.89 -7.67 -5.26
C ASN A 38 2.11 -7.60 -4.32
N ILE A 39 2.07 -8.32 -3.20
CA ILE A 39 3.13 -8.33 -2.18
C ILE A 39 4.26 -9.31 -2.51
N ILE A 40 3.95 -10.49 -3.04
CA ILE A 40 4.94 -11.51 -3.41
C ILE A 40 5.97 -10.93 -4.39
N GLY A 41 7.27 -11.15 -4.10
CA GLY A 41 8.39 -10.62 -4.88
C GLY A 41 9.51 -10.06 -4.00
N GLU A 42 10.52 -9.48 -4.66
CA GLU A 42 11.63 -8.77 -4.02
C GLU A 42 11.34 -7.26 -3.97
N TRP A 43 11.61 -6.67 -2.82
CA TRP A 43 11.46 -5.25 -2.53
C TRP A 43 12.80 -4.70 -2.06
N ILE A 44 13.26 -3.63 -2.69
CA ILE A 44 14.59 -3.07 -2.48
C ILE A 44 14.47 -1.71 -1.80
N GLY A 45 15.15 -1.57 -0.66
CA GLY A 45 15.27 -0.33 0.09
C GLY A 45 16.25 0.66 -0.55
N VAL A 46 16.16 1.93 -0.16
CA VAL A 46 17.01 3.01 -0.70
C VAL A 46 18.52 2.80 -0.49
N ASP A 47 18.90 1.99 0.49
CA ASP A 47 20.27 1.63 0.85
C ASP A 47 20.68 0.24 0.36
N GLY A 48 19.86 -0.39 -0.49
CA GLY A 48 20.10 -1.73 -1.03
C GLY A 48 19.66 -2.88 -0.12
N SER A 49 19.01 -2.60 1.02
CA SER A 49 18.35 -3.64 1.82
C SER A 49 17.26 -4.35 1.01
N LYS A 50 16.95 -5.60 1.38
CA LYS A 50 16.00 -6.42 0.63
C LYS A 50 14.99 -7.11 1.53
N LEU A 51 13.74 -7.11 1.07
CA LEU A 51 12.67 -7.95 1.60
C LEU A 51 12.14 -8.83 0.47
N ARG A 52 12.14 -10.14 0.65
CA ARG A 52 11.62 -11.11 -0.33
C ARG A 52 10.43 -11.86 0.26
N PHE A 53 9.22 -11.55 -0.21
CA PHE A 53 7.99 -12.22 0.22
C PHE A 53 7.65 -13.37 -0.71
N LYS A 54 7.46 -14.57 -0.16
CA LYS A 54 7.19 -15.81 -0.91
C LYS A 54 5.72 -16.20 -0.82
N ALA A 55 5.23 -16.92 -1.84
CA ALA A 55 3.83 -17.35 -1.95
C ALA A 55 3.38 -18.30 -0.83
N ASN A 56 4.31 -19.04 -0.22
CA ASN A 56 4.05 -19.94 0.90
C ASN A 56 3.88 -19.20 2.26
N GLY A 57 3.85 -17.87 2.26
CA GLY A 57 3.69 -17.06 3.48
C GLY A 57 4.98 -16.87 4.28
N THR A 58 6.15 -17.21 3.72
CA THR A 58 7.45 -16.93 4.34
C THR A 58 8.13 -15.72 3.70
N PHE A 59 9.05 -15.08 4.42
CA PHE A 59 9.86 -13.99 3.91
C PHE A 59 11.33 -14.11 4.32
N GLU A 60 12.19 -13.41 3.60
CA GLU A 60 13.62 -13.22 3.89
C GLU A 60 13.93 -11.72 3.91
N GLY A 61 14.73 -11.30 4.88
CA GLY A 61 15.26 -9.94 5.02
C GLY A 61 16.78 -9.93 4.95
N GLU A 62 17.34 -9.06 4.12
CA GLU A 62 18.79 -8.88 3.97
C GLU A 62 19.18 -7.42 4.19
N MET A 63 20.22 -7.19 5.00
CA MET A 63 20.73 -5.84 5.30
C MET A 63 19.65 -4.87 5.82
N LEU A 64 18.66 -5.38 6.55
CA LEU A 64 17.60 -4.53 7.11
C LEU A 64 18.21 -3.60 8.18
N PRO A 65 17.93 -2.29 8.14
CA PRO A 65 18.35 -1.37 9.19
C PRO A 65 17.66 -1.73 10.51
N GLY A 66 18.45 -2.10 11.52
CA GLY A 66 17.95 -2.63 12.78
C GLY A 66 17.03 -1.65 13.52
N GLU A 67 17.35 -0.37 13.48
CA GLU A 67 16.58 0.72 14.10
C GLU A 67 15.15 0.88 13.59
N HIS A 68 14.85 0.42 12.38
CA HIS A 68 13.51 0.47 11.82
C HIS A 68 12.76 -0.80 12.21
N PHE A 69 13.33 -1.97 11.91
CA PHE A 69 12.58 -3.21 12.01
C PHE A 69 12.53 -3.85 13.41
N PHE A 70 13.44 -3.52 14.34
CA PHE A 70 13.64 -4.27 15.60
C PHE A 70 13.47 -3.41 16.87
N GLY A 71 12.68 -2.34 16.74
CA GLY A 71 12.38 -1.39 17.80
C GLY A 71 13.58 -0.54 18.22
N GLN A 72 13.33 0.54 18.96
CA GLN A 72 14.39 1.41 19.51
C GLN A 72 15.20 0.76 20.65
N THR A 73 15.30 -0.57 20.67
CA THR A 73 16.23 -1.24 21.57
C THR A 73 17.64 -0.85 21.12
N GLN A 74 18.41 -0.22 22.01
CA GLN A 74 19.75 0.31 21.67
C GLN A 74 20.68 -0.75 21.05
N GLY A 75 20.37 -2.05 21.24
CA GLY A 75 21.10 -3.17 20.67
C GLY A 75 21.13 -3.25 19.14
N HIS A 76 20.16 -2.66 18.42
CA HIS A 76 20.05 -2.78 16.96
C HIS A 76 20.34 -1.50 16.18
N LYS A 77 20.54 -0.36 16.87
CA LYS A 77 20.81 0.93 16.22
C LYS A 77 22.10 0.88 15.39
N GLY A 78 22.00 1.22 14.10
CA GLY A 78 23.12 1.24 13.17
C GLY A 78 23.61 -0.14 12.74
N LYS A 79 22.91 -1.22 13.13
CA LYS A 79 23.25 -2.58 12.71
C LYS A 79 22.43 -3.00 11.51
N LYS A 80 23.03 -3.86 10.68
CA LYS A 80 22.33 -4.54 9.60
C LYS A 80 21.84 -5.90 10.09
N VAL A 81 20.57 -6.16 9.89
CA VAL A 81 19.89 -7.37 10.33
C VAL A 81 19.57 -8.25 9.13
N TYR A 82 19.75 -9.55 9.32
CA TYR A 82 19.44 -10.59 8.36
C TYR A 82 18.53 -11.58 9.05
N GLY A 83 17.47 -12.01 8.39
CA GLY A 83 16.51 -12.90 9.03
C GLY A 83 15.49 -13.46 8.07
N SER A 84 14.68 -14.36 8.61
CA SER A 84 13.55 -14.94 7.90
C SER A 84 12.38 -15.14 8.85
N GLY A 85 11.20 -15.33 8.28
CA GLY A 85 10.00 -15.41 9.08
C GLY A 85 8.76 -15.72 8.27
N LYS A 86 7.61 -15.49 8.89
CA LYS A 86 6.29 -15.58 8.27
C LYS A 86 5.71 -14.18 8.07
N TRP A 87 4.94 -13.99 7.01
CA TRP A 87 4.28 -12.72 6.73
C TRP A 87 2.78 -12.90 6.49
N LEU A 88 2.02 -11.87 6.84
CA LEU A 88 0.58 -11.80 6.64
C LEU A 88 0.19 -10.39 6.17
N LEU A 89 -0.58 -10.32 5.10
CA LEU A 89 -1.24 -9.09 4.68
C LEU A 89 -2.42 -8.80 5.62
N LYS A 90 -2.41 -7.64 6.28
CA LYS A 90 -3.45 -7.20 7.20
C LYS A 90 -4.04 -5.87 6.74
N LYS A 91 -5.32 -5.68 7.09
CA LYS A 91 -6.03 -4.41 6.91
C LYS A 91 -6.12 -3.73 8.27
N GLY A 92 -5.52 -2.54 8.40
CA GLY A 92 -5.64 -1.68 9.57
C GLY A 92 -6.87 -0.77 9.49
N GLN A 93 -6.91 0.26 10.34
CA GLN A 93 -7.98 1.27 10.34
C GLN A 93 -7.75 2.35 9.26
N GLY A 94 -7.88 1.95 8.00
CA GLY A 94 -7.76 2.86 6.85
C GLY A 94 -6.49 2.67 6.02
N TRP A 95 -5.60 1.77 6.43
CA TRP A 95 -4.40 1.39 5.69
C TRP A 95 -4.27 -0.12 5.54
N TRP A 96 -3.27 -0.52 4.76
CA TRP A 96 -2.84 -1.91 4.61
C TRP A 96 -1.40 -2.04 5.07
N GLU A 97 -1.08 -3.19 5.67
CA GLU A 97 0.24 -3.48 6.20
C GLU A 97 0.59 -4.95 5.99
N ILE A 98 1.88 -5.24 6.05
CA ILE A 98 2.41 -6.60 6.12
C ILE A 98 2.92 -6.80 7.53
N SER A 99 2.24 -7.65 8.29
CA SER A 99 2.74 -8.12 9.57
C SER A 99 3.79 -9.20 9.32
N MET A 100 4.95 -9.03 9.93
CA MET A 100 6.14 -9.85 9.75
C MET A 100 6.57 -10.41 11.11
N ASN A 101 6.51 -11.73 11.25
CA ASN A 101 7.03 -12.45 12.41
C ASN A 101 8.37 -13.07 12.03
N PHE A 102 9.47 -12.51 12.52
CA PHE A 102 10.79 -13.11 12.43
C PHE A 102 10.86 -14.28 13.40
N ASN A 103 11.11 -15.47 12.87
CA ASN A 103 11.38 -16.66 13.69
C ASN A 103 12.86 -17.07 13.64
N LYS A 104 13.65 -16.36 12.84
CA LYS A 104 15.10 -16.51 12.78
C LYS A 104 15.73 -15.16 12.45
N ILE A 105 16.57 -14.67 13.33
CA ILE A 105 17.42 -13.51 13.11
C ILE A 105 18.87 -13.99 13.23
N LEU A 106 19.73 -13.56 12.32
CA LEU A 106 21.14 -13.92 12.41
C LEU A 106 21.74 -13.37 13.72
N ASN A 107 22.33 -14.27 14.51
CA ASN A 107 22.95 -13.97 15.82
C ASN A 107 21.97 -13.56 16.94
N GLN A 108 20.71 -13.95 16.84
CA GLN A 108 19.72 -13.77 17.90
C GLN A 108 18.73 -14.94 17.90
N GLU A 109 18.37 -15.42 19.09
CA GLU A 109 17.47 -16.58 19.26
C GLU A 109 15.99 -16.17 19.40
N ASP A 110 15.72 -14.89 19.61
CA ASP A 110 14.37 -14.41 19.89
C ASP A 110 13.52 -14.24 18.62
N GLU A 111 12.24 -14.57 18.75
CA GLU A 111 11.23 -14.19 17.77
C GLU A 111 10.92 -12.70 17.89
N PHE A 112 10.70 -12.04 16.75
CA PHE A 112 10.41 -10.60 16.71
C PHE A 112 9.26 -10.31 15.76
N ASP A 113 8.24 -9.60 16.25
CA ASP A 113 7.12 -9.14 15.44
C ASP A 113 7.30 -7.68 15.02
N THR A 114 7.17 -7.44 13.73
CA THR A 114 7.17 -6.09 13.14
C THR A 114 6.11 -5.94 12.07
N GLN A 115 5.97 -4.75 11.54
CA GLN A 115 5.06 -4.44 10.44
C GLN A 115 5.70 -3.48 9.45
N ILE A 116 5.33 -3.61 8.17
CA ILE A 116 5.66 -2.63 7.15
C ILE A 116 4.39 -2.16 6.44
N LEU A 117 4.25 -0.85 6.28
CA LEU A 117 3.04 -0.24 5.71
C LEU A 117 3.06 -0.33 4.19
N ILE A 118 1.87 -0.45 3.59
CA ILE A 118 1.68 -0.46 2.14
C ILE A 118 1.04 0.87 1.73
N SER A 119 1.59 1.49 0.69
CA SER A 119 0.99 2.70 0.11
C SER A 119 1.13 2.72 -1.40
N GLY A 120 0.14 3.34 -2.04
CA GLY A 120 0.09 3.61 -3.46
C GLY A 120 0.87 4.87 -3.84
N SER A 121 1.24 4.99 -5.11
CA SER A 121 2.06 6.07 -5.64
C SER A 121 1.40 7.45 -5.60
N SER A 122 0.06 7.52 -5.55
CA SER A 122 -0.69 8.77 -5.63
C SER A 122 -0.81 9.53 -4.30
N GLY A 123 -0.15 9.08 -3.23
CA GLY A 123 -0.18 9.73 -1.92
C GLY A 123 0.14 8.79 -0.76
N LEU A 124 0.33 9.33 0.43
CA LEU A 124 0.53 8.54 1.65
C LEU A 124 -0.72 7.73 1.99
N LEU A 125 -0.55 6.44 2.28
CA LEU A 125 -1.62 5.47 2.50
C LEU A 125 -2.65 5.41 1.35
N SER A 126 -2.27 5.92 0.17
CA SER A 126 -3.09 5.81 -1.03
C SER A 126 -3.30 4.34 -1.37
N GLN A 127 -4.44 4.04 -1.97
CA GLN A 127 -4.75 2.70 -2.43
C GLN A 127 -4.60 2.53 -3.95
N ASN A 128 -3.84 3.42 -4.60
CA ASN A 128 -3.64 3.38 -6.05
C ASN A 128 -2.24 2.85 -6.41
N PRO A 129 -2.12 1.74 -7.15
CA PRO A 129 -0.82 1.23 -7.59
C PRO A 129 -0.09 2.23 -8.53
N PRO A 130 1.24 2.08 -8.73
CA PRO A 130 2.10 1.06 -8.15
C PRO A 130 2.28 1.22 -6.64
N TRP A 131 2.40 0.08 -5.96
CA TRP A 131 2.59 0.00 -4.52
C TRP A 131 4.07 0.15 -4.15
N TYR A 132 4.32 0.80 -3.01
CA TYR A 132 5.59 0.76 -2.29
C TYR A 132 5.34 0.33 -0.85
N LEU A 133 6.37 -0.23 -0.22
CA LEU A 133 6.34 -0.51 1.21
C LEU A 133 7.14 0.57 1.93
N PHE A 134 6.74 0.90 3.14
CA PHE A 134 7.50 1.85 3.94
C PHE A 134 7.33 1.64 5.43
N GLU A 135 8.31 2.18 6.16
CA GLU A 135 8.28 2.35 7.59
C GLU A 135 8.57 3.82 7.92
N TRP A 136 7.98 4.34 8.99
CA TRP A 136 8.34 5.66 9.50
C TRP A 136 9.71 5.56 10.17
N LYS A 137 10.64 6.45 9.83
CA LYS A 137 11.97 6.44 10.47
C LYS A 137 11.91 6.81 11.93
N ASP A 138 11.01 7.74 12.25
CA ASP A 138 10.74 8.27 13.59
C ASP A 138 9.23 8.20 13.86
N GLU A 139 8.58 9.33 14.07
CA GLU A 139 7.14 9.42 14.32
C GLU A 139 6.31 9.33 13.03
N GLU A 140 5.04 8.92 13.20
CA GLU A 140 4.05 8.92 12.13
C GLU A 140 3.92 10.32 11.52
N GLY A 141 3.99 10.40 10.18
CA GLY A 141 3.99 11.66 9.44
C GLY A 141 5.38 12.21 9.12
N GLY A 142 6.45 11.60 9.64
CA GLY A 142 7.85 12.01 9.43
C GLY A 142 8.51 11.50 8.14
N GLU A 143 9.83 11.30 8.18
CA GLU A 143 10.55 10.71 7.05
C GLU A 143 10.23 9.21 6.92
N ARG A 144 10.23 8.71 5.69
CA ARG A 144 9.89 7.32 5.38
C ARG A 144 11.09 6.57 4.86
N TYR A 145 11.32 5.40 5.41
CA TYR A 145 12.21 4.41 4.84
C TYR A 145 11.42 3.54 3.85
N VAL A 146 11.77 3.63 2.56
CA VAL A 146 10.92 3.12 1.47
C VAL A 146 11.57 1.93 0.77
N PHE A 147 10.76 0.92 0.48
CA PHE A 147 11.09 -0.17 -0.41
C PHE A 147 10.26 -0.11 -1.68
N LYS A 148 10.91 -0.32 -2.83
CA LYS A 148 10.26 -0.41 -4.13
C LYS A 148 10.37 -1.83 -4.65
N LYS A 149 9.33 -2.27 -5.35
CA LYS A 149 9.32 -3.59 -5.97
C LYS A 149 10.31 -3.63 -7.14
N GLN A 150 11.09 -4.71 -7.23
CA GLN A 150 11.97 -4.98 -8.37
C GLN A 150 11.19 -5.59 -9.54
#